data_AF-A0A7S3I818-F1
#
_entry.id   AF-A0A7S3I818-F1
#
_cell.length_a   1.000
_cell.length_b   1.000
_cell.length_c   1.000
_cell.angle_alpha   90.00
_cell.angle_beta   90.00
_cell.angle_gamma   90.00
#
_symmetry.space_group_name_H-M   'P 1'
#
loop_
_entity.id
_entity.type
_entity.pdbx_description
1 polymer ?
#
loop_
_entity_poly.entity_id
_entity_poly.type
_entity_poly.pdbx_seq_one_letter_code
_entity_poly.pdbx_strand_id
1 'polypeptide(L)'
;MSITGDDRSSTTQSVGGYIAIISILLYIFVFAIGMGPIPWTLNAEIYPLHVIGTANSIAASSNWIANFFVAEVFKVISAISLSAQVVMYVALGIFSLLTFVFTWYFMTETAGKPIEQ
;
A
#
# COMPACT_ATOMS: atom_id res chain seq x y z
N MET A 1 -18.45 47.46 10.01
CA MET A 1 -18.63 46.59 8.83
C MET A 1 -17.27 45.99 8.51
N SER A 2 -16.94 44.85 9.14
CA SER A 2 -15.66 44.15 8.92
C SER A 2 -15.84 43.23 7.71
N ILE A 3 -15.44 43.72 6.54
CA ILE A 3 -15.24 42.90 5.34
C ILE A 3 -13.78 42.46 5.38
N THR A 4 -13.51 41.36 6.08
CA THR A 4 -12.22 40.66 6.04
C THR A 4 -12.48 39.19 6.32
N GLY A 5 -13.43 38.62 5.57
CA GLY A 5 -13.74 37.20 5.59
C GLY A 5 -12.70 36.45 4.76
N ASP A 6 -11.66 35.95 5.41
CA ASP A 6 -11.04 34.65 5.17
C ASP A 6 -10.94 34.12 3.71
N ASP A 7 -10.25 34.85 2.82
CA ASP A 7 -9.81 34.29 1.51
C ASP A 7 -8.70 33.22 1.66
N ARG A 8 -8.16 33.07 2.89
CA ARG A 8 -7.05 32.16 3.18
C ARG A 8 -7.52 30.72 3.32
N SER A 9 -8.71 30.45 3.87
CA SER A 9 -9.23 29.08 4.00
C SER A 9 -9.57 28.43 2.65
N SER A 10 -10.20 29.18 1.74
CA SER A 10 -10.55 28.69 0.39
C SER A 10 -9.31 28.39 -0.46
N THR A 11 -8.29 29.25 -0.39
CA THR A 11 -7.00 29.05 -1.08
C THR A 11 -6.22 27.89 -0.47
N THR A 12 -6.19 27.75 0.86
CA THR A 12 -5.50 26.65 1.56
C THR A 12 -6.17 25.30 1.28
N GLN A 13 -7.50 25.25 1.23
CA GLN A 13 -8.24 24.04 0.86
C GLN A 13 -7.97 23.64 -0.59
N SER A 14 -7.87 24.62 -1.50
CA SER A 14 -7.53 24.39 -2.90
C SER A 14 -6.13 23.81 -3.05
N VAL A 15 -5.12 24.42 -2.41
CA VAL A 15 -3.73 23.94 -2.45
C VAL A 15 -3.59 22.54 -1.81
N GLY A 16 -4.21 22.32 -0.65
CA GLY A 16 -4.21 21.02 0.02
C GLY A 16 -4.87 19.92 -0.81
N GLY A 17 -5.97 20.24 -1.50
CA GLY A 17 -6.64 19.31 -2.42
C GLY A 17 -5.75 18.90 -3.60
N TYR A 18 -5.08 19.85 -4.24
CA TYR A 18 -4.14 19.52 -5.32
C TYR A 18 -2.97 18.66 -4.84
N ILE A 19 -2.41 18.95 -3.66
CA ILE A 19 -1.33 18.14 -3.07
C ILE A 19 -1.81 16.71 -2.81
N ALA A 20 -3.01 16.53 -2.24
CA ALA A 20 -3.58 15.21 -1.99
C ALA A 20 -3.78 14.41 -3.29
N ILE A 21 -4.31 15.04 -4.33
CA ILE A 21 -4.52 14.42 -5.65
C ILE A 21 -3.19 14.00 -6.28
N ILE A 22 -2.20 14.90 -6.32
CA ILE A 22 -0.88 14.59 -6.91
C ILE A 22 -0.22 13.44 -6.12
N SER A 23 -0.32 13.47 -4.79
CA SER A 23 0.28 12.44 -3.93
C SER A 23 -0.35 11.06 -4.15
N ILE A 24 -1.68 10.96 -4.22
CA ILE A 24 -2.35 9.67 -4.45
C ILE A 24 -2.08 9.14 -5.86
N LEU A 25 -2.03 10.02 -6.88
CA LEU A 25 -1.69 9.61 -8.24
C LEU A 25 -0.27 9.07 -8.33
N LEU A 26 0.70 9.74 -7.69
CA LEU A 26 2.07 9.27 -7.63
C LEU A 26 2.17 7.92 -6.91
N TYR A 27 1.47 7.78 -5.78
CA TYR A 27 1.37 6.51 -5.05
C TYR A 27 0.83 5.39 -5.93
N ILE A 28 -0.29 5.61 -6.63
CA ILE A 28 -0.91 4.63 -7.52
C ILE A 28 0.04 4.26 -8.67
N PHE A 29 0.71 5.25 -9.26
CA PHE A 29 1.67 5.02 -10.36
C PHE A 29 2.82 4.10 -9.92
N VAL A 30 3.46 4.41 -8.78
CA VAL A 30 4.56 3.60 -8.22
C VAL A 30 4.06 2.22 -7.79
N PHE A 31 2.86 2.14 -7.21
CA PHE A 31 2.25 0.88 -6.82
C PHE A 31 1.98 -0.01 -8.04
N ALA A 32 1.43 0.55 -9.11
CA ALA A 32 1.08 -0.19 -10.32
C ALA A 32 2.29 -0.82 -11.03
N ILE A 33 3.44 -0.15 -11.04
CA ILE A 33 4.67 -0.69 -11.64
C ILE A 33 5.43 -1.65 -10.70
N GLY A 34 5.28 -1.50 -9.39
CA GLY A 34 6.01 -2.27 -8.38
C GLY A 34 5.13 -3.31 -7.68
N MET A 35 4.59 -2.94 -6.52
CA MET A 35 3.86 -3.86 -5.64
C MET A 35 2.54 -4.40 -6.20
N GLY A 36 2.03 -3.85 -7.30
CA GLY A 36 0.83 -4.32 -7.99
C GLY A 36 1.02 -5.71 -8.59
N PRO A 37 1.89 -5.88 -9.61
CA PRO A 37 2.10 -7.17 -10.27
C PRO A 37 3.17 -8.05 -9.60
N ILE A 38 4.24 -7.46 -9.06
CA ILE A 38 5.46 -8.19 -8.69
C ILE A 38 5.21 -9.28 -7.63
N PRO A 39 4.45 -9.06 -6.53
CA PRO A 39 4.20 -10.11 -5.55
C PRO A 39 3.47 -11.32 -6.13
N TRP A 40 2.53 -11.11 -7.06
CA TRP A 40 1.79 -12.20 -7.71
C TRP A 40 2.67 -13.00 -8.66
N THR A 41 3.56 -12.32 -9.40
CA THR A 41 4.55 -12.97 -10.25
C THR A 41 5.55 -13.78 -9.42
N LEU A 42 6.10 -13.20 -8.35
CA LEU A 42 7.00 -13.90 -7.43
C LEU A 42 6.35 -15.15 -6.85
N ASN A 43 5.09 -15.06 -6.42
CA ASN A 43 4.35 -16.20 -5.87
C ASN A 43 4.19 -17.36 -6.85
N ALA A 44 4.27 -17.10 -8.16
CA ALA A 44 4.23 -18.12 -9.20
C ALA A 44 5.60 -18.72 -9.52
N GLU A 45 6.70 -18.04 -9.17
CA GLU A 45 8.07 -18.43 -9.52
C GLU A 45 8.83 -19.11 -8.38
N ILE A 46 8.52 -18.80 -7.11
CA ILE A 46 9.30 -19.25 -5.95
C ILE A 46 8.99 -20.67 -5.48
N TYR A 47 7.84 -21.24 -5.87
CA TYR A 47 7.38 -22.52 -5.35
C TYR A 47 7.61 -23.67 -6.34
N PRO A 48 8.04 -24.85 -5.86
CA PRO A 48 8.18 -26.01 -6.72
C PRO A 48 6.80 -26.50 -7.19
N LEU A 49 6.76 -27.03 -8.42
CA LEU A 49 5.51 -27.35 -9.14
C LEU A 49 4.57 -28.29 -8.41
N HIS A 50 5.09 -29.16 -7.54
CA HIS A 50 4.27 -30.14 -6.81
C HIS A 50 3.52 -29.54 -5.61
N VAL A 51 3.88 -28.34 -5.13
CA VAL A 51 3.18 -27.64 -4.02
C VAL A 51 2.67 -26.25 -4.37
N ILE A 52 2.97 -25.74 -5.56
CA ILE A 52 2.62 -24.37 -5.99
C ILE A 52 1.14 -24.04 -5.79
N GLY A 53 0.23 -25.00 -6.04
CA GLY A 53 -1.20 -24.79 -5.85
C GLY A 53 -1.59 -24.51 -4.40
N THR A 54 -1.07 -25.32 -3.46
CA THR A 54 -1.33 -25.14 -2.03
C THR A 54 -0.63 -23.90 -1.49
N ALA A 55 0.62 -23.67 -1.88
CA ALA A 55 1.39 -22.52 -1.44
C ALA A 55 0.77 -21.19 -1.93
N ASN A 56 0.39 -21.11 -3.21
CA ASN A 56 -0.29 -19.96 -3.78
C ASN A 56 -1.66 -19.71 -3.12
N SER A 57 -2.40 -20.77 -2.78
CA SER A 57 -3.68 -20.65 -2.07
C SER A 57 -3.51 -20.07 -0.67
N ILE A 58 -2.52 -20.55 0.10
CA ILE A 58 -2.24 -20.02 1.45
C ILE A 58 -1.79 -18.56 1.39
N ALA A 59 -0.90 -18.22 0.45
CA ALA A 59 -0.44 -16.86 0.24
C ALA A 59 -1.61 -15.91 -0.14
N ALA A 60 -2.46 -16.32 -1.08
CA ALA A 60 -3.63 -15.54 -1.48
C ALA A 60 -4.63 -15.38 -0.32
N SER A 61 -4.94 -16.45 0.42
CA SER A 61 -5.82 -16.36 1.59
C SER A 61 -5.25 -15.41 2.64
N SER A 62 -3.94 -15.46 2.91
CA SER A 62 -3.27 -14.56 3.85
C SER A 62 -3.36 -13.10 3.39
N ASN A 63 -3.18 -12.85 2.09
CA ASN A 63 -3.34 -11.51 1.50
C ASN A 63 -4.76 -10.97 1.68
N TRP A 64 -5.78 -11.76 1.37
CA TRP A 64 -7.17 -11.33 1.51
C TRP A 64 -7.60 -11.11 2.97
N ILE A 65 -7.10 -11.94 3.89
CA ILE A 65 -7.31 -11.75 5.33
C ILE A 65 -6.68 -10.44 5.79
N ALA A 66 -5.43 -10.18 5.42
CA ALA A 66 -4.76 -8.91 5.76
C ALA A 66 -5.49 -7.70 5.18
N ASN A 67 -5.96 -7.79 3.93
CA ASN A 67 -6.75 -6.74 3.29
C ASN A 67 -8.05 -6.46 4.05
N PHE A 68 -8.78 -7.51 4.46
CA PHE A 68 -9.98 -7.37 5.29
C PHE A 68 -9.68 -6.63 6.59
N PHE A 69 -8.63 -7.02 7.31
CA PHE A 69 -8.25 -6.34 8.55
C PHE A 69 -7.89 -4.87 8.33
N VAL A 70 -7.10 -4.54 7.30
CA VAL A 70 -6.73 -3.15 7.01
C VAL A 70 -7.98 -2.33 6.69
N ALA A 71 -8.90 -2.86 5.89
CA ALA A 71 -10.15 -2.18 5.55
C ALA A 71 -11.03 -1.91 6.79
N GLU A 72 -11.20 -2.89 7.66
CA GLU A 72 -12.01 -2.72 8.88
C GLU A 72 -11.34 -1.79 9.90
N VAL A 73 -10.03 -1.94 10.11
CA VAL A 73 -9.27 -1.03 10.99
C VAL A 73 -9.33 0.40 10.45
N PHE A 74 -9.18 0.61 9.15
CA PHE A 74 -9.26 1.94 8.55
C PHE A 74 -10.62 2.59 8.78
N LYS A 75 -11.73 1.85 8.63
CA LYS A 75 -13.08 2.34 8.91
C LYS A 75 -13.22 2.77 10.37
N VAL A 76 -12.79 1.94 11.31
CA VAL A 76 -12.87 2.22 12.75
C VAL A 76 -12.04 3.48 13.10
N ILE A 77 -10.79 3.55 12.64
CA ILE A 77 -9.92 4.71 12.89
C ILE A 77 -10.48 5.98 12.26
N SER A 78 -11.05 5.88 11.06
CA SER A 78 -11.65 7.00 10.36
C SER A 78 -12.86 7.57 11.08
N ALA A 79 -13.59 6.74 11.83
CA ALA A 79 -14.72 7.17 12.64
C ALA A 79 -14.32 7.88 13.94
N ILE A 80 -13.08 7.72 14.42
CA ILE A 80 -12.63 8.32 15.69
C ILE A 80 -12.30 9.80 15.51
N SER A 81 -11.34 10.13 14.63
CA SER A 81 -10.91 11.51 14.38
C SER A 81 -10.01 11.63 13.15
N LEU A 82 -9.88 12.85 12.61
CA LEU A 82 -8.97 13.13 11.50
C LEU A 82 -7.50 12.93 11.89
N SER A 83 -7.10 13.26 13.11
CA SER A 83 -5.73 13.04 13.60
C SER A 83 -5.38 11.55 13.67
N ALA A 84 -6.33 10.70 14.06
CA ALA A 84 -6.15 9.25 14.06
C ALA A 84 -5.94 8.69 12.65
N GLN A 85 -6.64 9.22 11.63
CA GLN A 85 -6.42 8.86 10.23
C GLN A 85 -4.99 9.20 9.78
N VAL A 86 -4.48 10.39 10.13
CA VAL A 86 -3.10 10.79 9.80
C VAL A 86 -2.09 9.83 10.44
N VAL A 87 -2.28 9.47 11.72
CA VAL A 87 -1.41 8.50 12.40
C VAL A 87 -1.42 7.14 11.69
N MET A 88 -2.58 6.68 11.22
CA MET A 88 -2.66 5.43 10.46
C MET A 88 -1.92 5.51 9.13
N TYR A 89 -2.06 6.59 8.36
CA TYR A 89 -1.30 6.77 7.12
C TYR A 89 0.21 6.79 7.35
N VAL A 90 0.68 7.43 8.42
CA VAL A 90 2.10 7.41 8.81
C VAL A 90 2.55 6.00 9.17
N ALA A 91 1.75 5.25 9.93
CA ALA A 91 2.06 3.87 10.29
C ALA A 91 2.15 2.96 9.05
N LEU A 92 1.22 3.10 8.08
CA LEU A 92 1.26 2.37 6.80
C LEU A 92 2.49 2.76 5.94
N GLY A 93 2.89 4.03 5.99
CA GLY A 93 4.13 4.51 5.35
C GLY A 93 5.38 3.85 5.95
N ILE A 94 5.46 3.77 7.29
CA ILE A 94 6.54 3.06 7.98
C ILE A 94 6.54 1.58 7.63
N PHE A 95 5.36 0.94 7.62
CA PHE A 95 5.23 -0.47 7.21
C PHE A 95 5.70 -0.71 5.77
N SER A 96 5.46 0.26 4.87
CA SER A 96 5.95 0.20 3.49
C SER A 96 7.49 0.27 3.43
N LEU A 97 8.13 1.10 4.26
CA LEU A 97 9.59 1.14 4.38
C LEU A 97 10.16 -0.17 4.95
N LEU A 98 9.51 -0.74 5.97
CA LEU A 98 9.89 -2.05 6.50
C LEU A 98 9.76 -3.15 5.45
N THR A 99 8.70 -3.10 4.63
CA THR A 99 8.51 -4.01 3.51
C THR A 99 9.62 -3.86 2.49
N PHE A 100 10.02 -2.63 2.15
CA PHE A 100 11.16 -2.38 1.26
C PHE A 100 12.47 -3.00 1.80
N VAL A 101 12.77 -2.78 3.08
CA VAL A 101 13.94 -3.38 3.73
C VAL A 101 13.87 -4.91 3.72
N PHE A 102 12.70 -5.48 4.06
CA PHE A 102 12.49 -6.92 4.03
C PHE A 102 12.74 -7.50 2.63
N THR A 103 12.13 -6.91 1.60
CA THR A 103 12.34 -7.35 0.21
C THR A 103 13.81 -7.24 -0.18
N TRP A 104 14.50 -6.16 0.16
CA TRP A 104 15.90 -5.96 -0.20
C TRP A 104 16.85 -7.02 0.38
N TYR A 105 16.61 -7.46 1.62
CA TYR A 105 17.50 -8.42 2.30
C TYR A 105 17.09 -9.89 2.12
N PHE A 106 15.79 -10.18 2.08
CA PHE A 106 15.29 -11.57 2.11
C PHE A 106 14.86 -12.09 0.74
N MET A 107 14.48 -11.22 -0.19
CA MET A 107 14.10 -11.65 -1.53
C MET A 107 15.33 -11.72 -2.42
N THR A 108 15.55 -12.89 -3.01
CA THR A 108 16.54 -13.07 -4.08
C THR A 108 15.89 -12.86 -5.43
N GLU A 109 16.64 -12.34 -6.41
CA GLU A 109 16.19 -12.21 -7.78
C GLU A 109 15.79 -13.56 -8.39
N THR A 110 14.54 -13.67 -8.86
CA THR A 110 13.96 -14.86 -9.49
C THR A 110 13.88 -14.76 -11.01
N ALA A 111 14.06 -13.55 -11.59
CA ALA A 111 13.90 -13.34 -13.01
C ALA A 111 14.83 -14.24 -13.85
N GLY A 112 14.24 -14.95 -14.81
CA GLY A 112 14.97 -15.78 -15.78
C GLY A 112 15.51 -17.10 -15.24
N LYS A 113 15.15 -17.50 -14.00
CA LYS A 113 15.54 -18.80 -13.45
C LYS A 113 14.51 -19.89 -13.79
N PRO A 114 14.93 -21.13 -14.10
CA PRO A 114 14.01 -22.24 -14.32
C PRO A 114 13.25 -22.60 -13.04
N ILE A 115 11.96 -22.91 -13.17
CA ILE A 115 11.05 -23.28 -12.05
C ILE A 115 11.40 -24.67 -11.47
N GLU A 116 12.15 -25.51 -12.18
CA GLU A 116 12.51 -26.88 -11.77
C GLU A 116 13.61 -26.96 -10.69
N GLN A 117 13.94 -25.86 -10.00
CA GLN A 117 14.91 -25.86 -8.90
C GLN A 117 14.25 -26.04 -7.53
#